data_AF-A0A937QFR6-F1
#
_entry.id   AF-A0A937QFR6-F1
#
_cell.length_a   1.000
_cell.length_b   1.000
_cell.length_c   1.000
_cell.angle_alpha   90.00
_cell.angle_beta   90.00
_cell.angle_gamma   90.00
#
_symmetry.space_group_name_H-M   'P 1'
#
loop_
_entity.id
_entity.type
_entity.pdbx_description
1 polymer ?
#
loop_
_entity_poly.entity_id
_entity_poly.type
_entity_poly.pdbx_seq_one_letter_code
_entity_poly.pdbx_strand_id
1 'polypeptide(L)' 'LLDAAGRFGIDLKKSFMVGDRWRDIEAGQNAGCRTILIEYDYNEKGPSRPPDVKVYSLGEAAEWILQEKGK' A
#
# COMPACT_ATOMS: atom_id res chain seq x y z
N LEU A 1 -7.85 0.82 -9.71
CA LEU A 1 -7.47 2.01 -8.92
C LEU A 1 -7.92 3.30 -9.58
N LEU A 2 -7.44 3.62 -10.78
CA LEU A 2 -7.75 4.89 -11.45
C LEU A 2 -9.25 5.10 -11.72
N ASP A 3 -9.97 4.06 -12.15
CA ASP A 3 -11.43 4.13 -12.33
C ASP A 3 -12.17 4.46 -11.02
N ALA A 4 -11.86 3.75 -9.94
CA ALA A 4 -12.43 4.03 -8.63
C ALA A 4 -12.09 5.45 -8.15
N ALA A 5 -10.86 5.91 -8.38
CA ALA A 5 -10.47 7.28 -8.04
C ALA A 5 -11.30 8.32 -8.80
N GLY A 6 -11.52 8.13 -10.10
CA GLY A 6 -12.38 9.00 -10.91
C GLY A 6 -13.84 8.96 -10.47
N ARG A 7 -14.37 7.77 -10.17
CA ARG A 7 -15.78 7.57 -9.79
C ARG A 7 -16.12 8.12 -8.41
N PHE A 8 -15.18 8.07 -7.47
CA PHE A 8 -15.41 8.44 -6.07
C PHE A 8 -14.68 9.73 -5.64
N GLY A 9 -13.99 10.41 -6.55
CA GLY A 9 -13.23 11.63 -6.24
C GLY A 9 -12.10 11.40 -5.24
N ILE A 10 -11.46 10.23 -5.27
CA ILE A 10 -10.41 9.84 -4.31
C ILE A 10 -9.07 10.41 -4.75
N ASP A 11 -8.39 11.12 -3.85
CA ASP A 11 -7.00 11.54 -4.03
C ASP A 11 -6.06 10.36 -3.74
N LEU A 12 -5.56 9.73 -4.80
CA LEU A 12 -4.65 8.59 -4.70
C LEU A 12 -3.33 8.94 -4.01
N LYS A 13 -2.84 10.18 -4.13
CA LYS A 13 -1.59 10.62 -3.47
C LYS A 13 -1.72 10.69 -1.95
N LYS A 14 -2.95 10.87 -1.46
CA LYS A 14 -3.28 10.83 -0.03
C LYS A 14 -3.79 9.46 0.43
N SER A 15 -3.86 8.50 -0.49
CA SER A 15 -4.37 7.16 -0.24
C SER A 15 -3.24 6.16 0.04
N PHE A 16 -3.62 5.04 0.64
CA PHE A 16 -2.74 3.92 0.95
C PHE A 16 -3.19 2.70 0.15
N MET A 17 -2.23 1.96 -0.39
CA MET A 17 -2.40 0.62 -0.93
C MET A 17 -1.83 -0.37 0.08
N VAL A 18 -2.67 -1.27 0.58
CA VAL A 18 -2.28 -2.33 1.51
C VAL A 18 -2.51 -3.66 0.81
N GLY A 19 -1.50 -4.51 0.74
CA GLY A 19 -1.61 -5.83 0.11
C GLY A 19 -0.49 -6.77 0.56
N ASP A 20 -0.68 -8.05 0.29
CA ASP A 20 0.25 -9.13 0.64
C ASP A 20 1.15 -9.54 -0.53
N ARG A 21 0.90 -9.02 -1.74
CA ARG A 21 1.65 -9.38 -2.94
C ARG A 21 2.46 -8.21 -3.46
N TRP A 22 3.58 -8.53 -4.12
CA TRP A 22 4.39 -7.54 -4.83
C TRP A 22 3.58 -6.76 -5.88
N ARG A 23 2.55 -7.37 -6.48
CA ARG A 23 1.68 -6.72 -7.48
C ARG A 23 0.85 -5.59 -6.88
N ASP A 24 0.41 -5.72 -5.63
CA ASP A 24 -0.34 -4.66 -4.95
C ASP A 24 0.55 -3.45 -4.74
N ILE A 25 1.81 -3.69 -4.34
CA ILE A 25 2.81 -2.65 -4.15
C ILE A 25 3.11 -1.92 -5.46
N GLU A 26 3.35 -2.66 -6.55
CA GLU A 26 3.61 -2.02 -7.85
C GLU A 26 2.38 -1.25 -8.36
N ALA A 27 1.17 -1.81 -8.21
CA ALA A 27 -0.06 -1.13 -8.59
C ALA A 27 -0.27 0.16 -7.79
N GLY A 28 -0.04 0.12 -6.47
CA GLY A 28 -0.11 1.29 -5.58
C GLY A 28 0.89 2.37 -5.96
N GLN A 29 2.16 1.99 -6.14
CA GLN A 29 3.22 2.92 -6.53
C GLN A 29 2.94 3.57 -7.90
N ASN A 30 2.49 2.79 -8.89
CA ASN A 30 2.16 3.31 -10.22
C ASN A 30 0.93 4.23 -10.20
N ALA A 31 0.00 3.99 -9.26
CA ALA A 31 -1.15 4.85 -9.03
C ALA A 31 -0.81 6.10 -8.19
N GLY A 32 0.39 6.16 -7.59
CA GLY A 32 0.84 7.26 -6.73
C GLY A 32 0.40 7.15 -5.27
N CYS A 33 -0.09 5.99 -4.83
CA CYS A 33 -0.41 5.72 -3.43
C CYS A 33 0.85 5.49 -2.59
N ARG A 34 0.75 5.74 -1.28
CA ARG A 34 1.67 5.12 -0.30
C ARG A 34 1.36 3.63 -0.21
N THR A 35 2.37 2.80 0.00
CA THR A 35 2.30 1.35 -0.15
C THR A 35 2.75 0.61 1.10
N ILE A 36 1.93 -0.35 1.54
CA ILE A 36 2.15 -1.15 2.74
C ILE A 36 2.11 -2.62 2.33
N LEU A 37 3.22 -3.32 2.51
CA LEU A 37 3.29 -4.76 2.24
C LEU A 37 3.08 -5.55 3.54
N ILE A 38 2.09 -6.43 3.54
CA ILE A 38 1.92 -7.42 4.61
C ILE A 38 2.76 -8.65 4.25
N GLU A 39 3.81 -8.91 5.02
CA GLU A 39 4.78 -9.97 4.78
C GLU A 39 4.28 -11.31 5.35
N TYR A 40 4.04 -12.27 4.46
CA TYR A 40 3.67 -13.65 4.82
C TYR A 40 4.71 -14.68 4.37
N ASP A 41 5.95 -14.24 4.06
CA ASP A 41 7.08 -15.10 3.68
C ASP A 41 6.78 -15.99 2.47
N TYR A 42 6.04 -15.44 1.50
CA TYR A 42 5.81 -16.12 0.23
C TYR A 42 7.13 -16.23 -0.52
N ASN A 43 7.43 -17.44 -1.02
CA ASN A 43 8.57 -17.66 -1.91
C ASN A 43 8.25 -17.14 -3.33
N GLU A 44 8.13 -15.82 -3.47
CA GLU A 44 7.90 -15.11 -4.72
C GLU A 44 8.89 -13.95 -4.88
N LYS A 45 9.00 -13.44 -6.11
CA LYS A 45 9.80 -12.23 -6.34
C LYS A 45 9.19 -11.05 -5.58
N GLY A 46 10.05 -10.21 -5.01
CA GLY A 46 9.63 -8.94 -4.42
C GLY A 46 9.23 -7.90 -5.47
N PRO A 47 8.62 -6.77 -5.05
CA PRO A 47 8.31 -5.66 -5.95
C PRO A 47 9.60 -5.02 -6.49
N SER A 48 9.53 -4.44 -7.69
CA SER A 48 10.66 -3.75 -8.33
C SER A 48 11.21 -2.58 -7.51
N ARG A 49 10.38 -1.93 -6.70
CA ARG A 49 10.76 -0.90 -5.73
C ARG A 49 10.24 -1.28 -4.34
N PRO A 50 10.97 -0.95 -3.26
CA PRO A 50 10.52 -1.26 -1.91
C PRO A 50 9.18 -0.56 -1.61
N PRO A 51 8.30 -1.18 -0.82
CA PRO A 51 7.13 -0.50 -0.27
C PRO A 51 7.56 0.59 0.72
N ASP A 52 6.66 1.51 1.05
CA ASP A 52 6.91 2.55 2.06
C ASP A 52 7.09 1.93 3.45
N VAL A 53 6.37 0.84 3.74
CA VAL A 53 6.57 0.04 4.95
C VAL A 53 6.22 -1.43 4.70
N LYS A 54 6.90 -2.31 5.43
CA LYS A 54 6.54 -3.73 5.57
C LYS A 54 6.00 -3.97 6.98
N VAL A 55 4.92 -4.74 7.08
CA VAL A 55 4.27 -5.12 8.34
C VAL A 55 3.94 -6.61 8.32
N TYR A 56 3.62 -7.19 9.47
CA TYR A 56 3.33 -8.63 9.59
C TYR A 56 1.85 -8.92 9.87
N SER A 57 1.02 -7.88 9.92
CA SER A 57 -0.43 -8.03 10.04
C SER A 57 -1.17 -6.80 9.52
N LEU A 58 -2.47 -6.97 9.26
CA LEU A 58 -3.37 -5.85 8.94
C LEU A 58 -3.51 -4.87 10.12
N GLY A 59 -3.38 -5.36 11.36
CA GLY A 59 -3.41 -4.53 12.57
C GLY A 59 -2.24 -3.54 12.59
N GLU A 60 -1.02 -4.04 12.34
CA GLU A 60 0.18 -3.20 12.22
C GLU A 60 0.06 -2.19 11.06
N ALA A 61 -0.52 -2.60 9.92
CA ALA A 61 -0.81 -1.67 8.82
C ALA A 61 -1.70 -0.52 9.28
N ALA A 62 -2.77 -0.83 10.02
CA ALA A 62 -3.70 0.18 10.54
C ALA A 62 -3.02 1.12 11.54
N GLU A 63 -2.22 0.59 12.46
CA GLU A 63 -1.45 1.39 13.42
C GLU A 63 -0.50 2.37 12.71
N TRP A 64 0.23 1.89 11.70
CA TRP A 64 1.13 2.74 10.92
C TRP A 64 0.38 3.85 10.18
N ILE A 65 -0.76 3.53 9.54
CA ILE A 65 -1.62 4.53 8.86
C ILE A 65 -2.10 5.61 9.85
N LEU A 66 -2.47 5.22 11.08
CA LEU A 66 -2.94 6.15 12.10
C LEU A 66 -1.82 7.09 12.58
N GLN A 67 -0.59 6.59 12.70
CA GLN A 67 0.58 7.42 13.07
C GLN A 67 0.92 8.45 12.00
N GLU A 68 0.78 8.11 10.71
CA GLU A 68 1.05 9.01 9.59
C GLU A 68 0.04 10.15 9.42
N LYS A 69 -1.17 10.03 10.00
CA LYS A 69 -2.16 11.13 10.02
C LYS A 69 -1.90 12.16 11.13
N GLY A 70 -1.02 11.86 12.07
CA GLY A 70 -0.66 12.73 13.19
C GLY A 70 0.53 13.65 12.95
N LYS A 71 1.12 13.64 11.75
CA LYS A 71 2.19 14.55 11.32
C LYS A 71 1.65 15.59 10.35
#